data_AF-A0A9D8PTH1-F1
#
_entry.id   AF-A0A9D8PTH1-F1
#
_cell.length_a   1.000
_cell.length_b   1.000
_cell.length_c   1.000
_cell.angle_alpha   90.00
_cell.angle_beta   90.00
_cell.angle_gamma   90.00
#
_symmetry.space_group_name_H-M   'P 1'
#
loop_
_entity.id
_entity.type
_entity.pdbx_description
1 polymer ?
#
loop_
_entity_poly.entity_id
_entity_poly.type
_entity_poly.pdbx_seq_one_letter_code
_entity_poly.pdbx_strand_id
1 'polypeptide(L)'
;YYSGMKEGCGLTSYAWCNKPDHISNGESDPLHVAGSNTFHDLQVNWKAPWDATIAIGANNVFNHRGPLMYSAPNSSFAYYGGFDIGRFIYMKYTQRF
;
A
#
# COMPACT_ATOMS: atom_id res chain seq x y z
N TYR A 1 -2.21 6.56 -2.84
CA TYR A 1 -3.53 6.44 -2.18
C TYR A 1 -4.24 5.24 -2.75
N TYR A 2 -4.86 4.43 -1.90
CA TYR A 2 -5.68 3.30 -2.29
C TYR A 2 -7.09 3.49 -1.70
N SER A 3 -8.11 3.38 -2.55
CA SER A 3 -9.50 3.33 -2.08
C SER A 3 -9.74 2.09 -1.21
N GLY A 4 -10.86 2.08 -0.50
CA GLY A 4 -11.28 0.90 0.26
C GLY A 4 -11.28 -0.35 -0.63
N MET A 5 -10.75 -1.44 -0.09
CA MET A 5 -10.58 -2.71 -0.79
C MET A 5 -11.53 -3.75 -0.22
N LYS A 6 -11.90 -4.73 -1.05
CA LYS A 6 -12.73 -5.87 -0.65
C LYS A 6 -12.03 -7.15 -1.08
N GLU A 7 -12.02 -8.14 -0.21
CA GLU A 7 -11.53 -9.49 -0.49
C GLU A 7 -12.63 -10.49 -0.15
N GLY A 8 -12.82 -11.49 -1.02
CA GLY A 8 -13.72 -12.61 -0.74
C GLY A 8 -13.09 -13.52 0.31
N CYS A 9 -13.86 -13.91 1.32
CA CYS A 9 -13.35 -14.77 2.38
C CYS A 9 -13.23 -16.26 2.01
N GLY A 10 -13.88 -16.66 0.92
CA GLY A 10 -14.14 -18.06 0.62
C GLY A 10 -15.16 -18.69 1.59
N LEU A 11 -15.66 -19.87 1.25
CA LEU A 11 -16.77 -20.52 1.96
C LEU A 11 -16.38 -21.21 3.28
N THR A 12 -15.08 -21.38 3.55
CA THR A 12 -14.57 -22.22 4.65
C THR A 12 -13.88 -21.44 5.77
N SER A 13 -13.66 -20.12 5.62
CA SER A 13 -12.87 -19.33 6.56
C SER A 13 -13.54 -17.99 6.91
N TYR A 14 -14.55 -18.04 7.78
CA TYR A 14 -15.26 -16.83 8.27
C TYR A 14 -14.47 -16.02 9.31
N ALA A 15 -13.45 -16.60 9.94
CA ALA A 15 -12.77 -16.02 11.10
C ALA A 15 -12.12 -14.64 10.86
N TRP A 16 -11.78 -14.32 9.60
CA TRP A 16 -11.15 -13.05 9.22
C TRP A 16 -12.06 -12.11 8.44
N CYS A 17 -13.32 -12.51 8.17
CA CYS A 17 -14.32 -11.66 7.56
C CYS A 17 -14.83 -10.62 8.55
N ASN A 18 -15.00 -9.38 8.09
CA ASN A 18 -15.71 -8.35 8.85
C ASN A 18 -17.12 -8.06 8.28
N LYS A 19 -17.50 -8.73 7.18
CA LYS A 19 -18.88 -8.79 6.65
C LYS A 19 -19.27 -10.23 6.32
N PRO A 20 -19.50 -11.09 7.34
CA PRO A 20 -19.80 -12.50 7.14
C PRO A 20 -21.18 -12.74 6.49
N ASP A 21 -22.16 -11.88 6.74
CA ASP A 21 -23.53 -12.04 6.23
C ASP A 21 -23.77 -11.33 4.89
N HIS A 22 -22.70 -10.96 4.18
CA HIS A 22 -22.84 -10.30 2.88
C HIS A 22 -23.37 -11.30 1.85
N ILE A 23 -24.40 -10.88 1.09
CA ILE A 23 -25.06 -11.68 0.06
C ILE A 23 -24.91 -10.95 -1.28
N SER A 24 -24.55 -11.69 -2.32
CA SER A 24 -24.42 -11.21 -3.69
C SER A 24 -25.18 -12.14 -4.63
N ASN A 25 -26.04 -11.58 -5.49
CA ASN A 25 -26.88 -12.35 -6.42
C ASN A 25 -27.73 -13.47 -5.78
N GLY A 26 -28.13 -13.33 -4.51
CA GLY A 26 -28.91 -14.33 -3.79
C GLY A 26 -28.09 -15.45 -3.15
N GLU A 27 -26.76 -15.40 -3.26
CA GLU A 27 -25.83 -16.37 -2.67
C GLU A 27 -24.97 -15.72 -1.58
N SER A 28 -24.54 -16.53 -0.60
CA SER A 28 -23.62 -16.07 0.45
C SER A 28 -22.27 -15.70 -0.17
N ASP A 29 -21.84 -14.45 0.01
CA ASP A 29 -20.59 -13.89 -0.47
C ASP A 29 -19.89 -13.13 0.68
N PRO A 30 -19.39 -13.83 1.71
CA PRO A 30 -18.76 -13.19 2.85
C PRO A 30 -17.51 -12.40 2.43
N LEU A 31 -17.40 -11.17 2.94
CA LEU A 31 -16.32 -10.26 2.57
C LEU A 31 -15.46 -9.83 3.77
N HIS A 32 -14.19 -9.59 3.47
CA HIS A 32 -13.31 -8.73 4.24
C HIS A 32 -13.23 -7.37 3.55
N VAL A 33 -13.61 -6.31 4.24
CA VAL A 33 -13.57 -4.93 3.73
C VAL A 33 -12.52 -4.14 4.48
N ALA A 34 -11.48 -3.71 3.78
CA ALA A 34 -10.48 -2.80 4.30
C ALA A 34 -10.84 -1.35 3.96
N GLY A 35 -10.61 -0.44 4.91
CA GLY A 35 -10.74 1.00 4.67
C GLY A 35 -9.74 1.52 3.64
N SER A 36 -9.84 2.81 3.28
CA SER A 36 -8.84 3.43 2.42
C SER A 36 -7.46 3.42 3.08
N ASN A 37 -6.42 3.33 2.25
CA ASN A 37 -5.03 3.25 2.71
C ASN A 37 -4.18 4.32 2.01
N THR A 38 -3.50 5.16 2.79
CA THR A 38 -2.75 6.32 2.26
C THR A 38 -1.32 6.30 2.76
N PHE A 39 -0.38 6.34 1.83
CA PHE A 39 1.04 6.55 2.10
C PHE A 39 1.43 7.97 1.70
N HIS A 40 2.39 8.53 2.43
CA HIS A 40 2.87 9.88 2.24
C HIS A 40 4.35 9.86 1.88
N ASP A 41 4.64 10.38 0.69
CA ASP A 41 5.99 10.44 0.16
C ASP A 41 6.43 11.90 0.08
N LEU A 42 7.70 12.15 0.39
CA LEU A 42 8.28 13.48 0.36
C LEU A 42 9.62 13.47 -0.38
N GLN A 43 9.85 14.48 -1.21
CA GLN A 43 11.15 14.70 -1.86
C GLN A 43 11.47 16.19 -1.86
N VAL A 44 12.72 16.50 -1.51
CA VAL A 44 13.29 17.84 -1.62
C VAL A 44 14.42 17.81 -2.64
N ASN A 45 14.43 18.82 -3.51
CA ASN A 45 15.42 18.97 -4.59
C ASN A 45 16.18 20.28 -4.44
N TRP A 46 17.49 20.24 -4.62
CA TRP A 46 18.37 21.40 -4.61
C TRP A 46 19.25 21.44 -5.87
N LYS A 47 19.30 22.60 -6.52
CA LYS A 47 20.22 22.89 -7.61
C LYS A 47 21.51 23.45 -7.03
N ALA A 48 22.59 22.68 -7.17
CA ALA A 48 23.91 23.08 -6.72
C ALA A 48 24.58 24.03 -7.72
N PRO A 49 25.50 24.91 -7.28
CA PRO A 49 26.16 25.89 -8.14
C PRO A 49 27.13 25.33 -9.19
N TRP A 50 27.43 24.02 -9.15
CA TRP A 50 28.30 23.33 -10.10
C TRP A 50 27.52 22.51 -11.14
N ASP A 51 26.34 23.00 -11.54
CA ASP A 51 25.45 22.38 -12.52
C ASP A 51 24.99 20.95 -12.17
N ALA A 52 24.88 20.66 -10.87
CA ALA A 52 24.31 19.42 -10.37
C ALA A 52 22.92 19.63 -9.75
N THR A 53 22.12 18.55 -9.75
CA THR A 53 20.88 18.46 -8.98
C THR A 53 21.00 17.36 -7.94
N ILE A 54 20.76 17.71 -6.68
CA ILE A 54 20.70 16.79 -5.55
C ILE A 54 19.24 16.66 -5.12
N ALA A 55 18.75 15.42 -5.04
CA ALA A 55 17.43 15.09 -4.52
C ALA A 55 17.57 14.18 -3.30
N ILE A 56 16.85 14.49 -2.22
CA ILE A 56 16.71 13.62 -1.06
C ILE A 56 15.22 13.37 -0.89
N GLY A 57 14.82 12.10 -0.80
CA GLY A 57 13.43 11.73 -0.64
C GLY A 57 13.23 10.53 0.28
N ALA A 58 12.00 10.41 0.76
CA ALA A 58 11.56 9.28 1.55
C ALA A 58 10.14 8.89 1.13
N ASN A 59 9.95 7.61 0.83
CA ASN A 59 8.63 7.00 0.68
C ASN A 59 8.12 6.56 2.04
N ASN A 60 6.81 6.69 2.26
CA ASN A 60 6.15 6.34 3.51
C ASN A 60 6.78 7.00 4.74
N VAL A 61 6.79 8.34 4.78
CA VAL A 61 7.48 9.14 5.83
C VAL A 61 7.02 8.78 7.25
N PHE A 62 5.75 8.41 7.41
CA PHE A 62 5.14 8.03 8.68
C PHE A 62 5.37 6.55 9.06
N ASN A 63 6.06 5.77 8.23
CA ASN A 63 6.21 4.32 8.41
C ASN A 63 4.85 3.61 8.62
N HIS A 64 3.84 4.10 7.90
CA HIS A 64 2.48 3.59 7.91
C HIS A 64 2.47 2.15 7.39
N ARG A 65 1.64 1.31 7.99
CA ARG A 65 1.43 -0.07 7.55
C ARG A 65 0.01 -0.20 7.04
N GLY A 66 -0.10 -0.60 5.77
CA GLY A 66 -1.38 -0.98 5.19
C GLY A 66 -2.09 -2.10 5.97
N PRO A 67 -3.41 -2.27 5.74
CA PRO A 67 -4.18 -3.36 6.32
C PRO A 67 -3.65 -4.72 5.85
N LEU A 68 -3.94 -5.76 6.64
CA LEU A 68 -3.73 -7.14 6.20
C LEU A 68 -4.65 -7.43 5.00
N MET A 69 -4.12 -8.14 4.02
CA MET A 69 -4.84 -8.56 2.82
C MET A 69 -4.67 -10.06 2.68
N TYR A 70 -5.67 -10.83 3.12
CA TYR A 70 -5.54 -12.28 3.30
C TYR A 70 -5.55 -13.05 1.98
N SER A 71 -6.11 -12.46 0.91
CA SER A 71 -5.99 -13.03 -0.43
C SER A 71 -4.58 -12.88 -1.02
N ALA A 72 -3.68 -12.18 -0.31
CA ALA A 72 -2.29 -11.93 -0.69
C ALA A 72 -2.12 -11.46 -2.16
N PRO A 73 -2.87 -10.43 -2.61
CA PRO A 73 -2.82 -10.03 -4.01
C PRO A 73 -1.40 -9.57 -4.38
N ASN A 74 -0.82 -10.17 -5.42
CA ASN A 74 0.56 -9.94 -5.86
C ASN A 74 1.61 -10.06 -4.75
N SER A 75 1.39 -10.95 -3.78
CA SER A 75 2.24 -11.13 -2.60
C SER A 75 2.28 -12.60 -2.19
N SER A 76 3.33 -13.00 -1.47
CA SER A 76 3.43 -14.33 -0.83
C SER A 76 3.04 -14.32 0.65
N PHE A 77 2.62 -13.17 1.17
CA PHE A 77 2.23 -12.94 2.56
C PHE A 77 0.87 -12.25 2.60
N ALA A 78 0.18 -12.27 3.76
CA ALA A 78 -1.13 -11.64 3.99
C ALA A 78 -1.05 -10.09 3.95
N TYR A 79 -0.64 -9.57 2.81
CA TYR A 79 -0.37 -8.17 2.51
C TYR A 79 -0.52 -7.96 1.01
N TYR A 80 -0.98 -6.79 0.59
CA TYR A 80 -1.02 -6.46 -0.83
C TYR A 80 0.38 -6.03 -1.30
N GLY A 81 0.91 -6.69 -2.33
CA GLY A 81 2.27 -6.43 -2.81
C GLY A 81 2.47 -5.04 -3.43
N GLY A 82 1.39 -4.31 -3.71
CA GLY A 82 1.45 -2.94 -4.18
C GLY A 82 1.58 -1.88 -3.08
N PHE A 83 1.42 -2.23 -1.80
CA PHE A 83 1.61 -1.30 -0.69
C PHE A 83 3.08 -1.08 -0.37
N ASP A 84 3.41 0.10 0.18
CA ASP A 84 4.76 0.38 0.66
C ASP A 84 5.12 -0.53 1.83
N ILE A 85 6.25 -1.23 1.70
CA ILE A 85 6.78 -2.11 2.73
C ILE A 85 7.68 -1.28 3.66
N GLY A 86 7.04 -0.55 4.58
CA GLY A 86 7.72 0.36 5.51
C GLY A 86 8.29 1.61 4.84
N ARG A 87 9.18 2.31 5.54
CA ARG A 87 9.81 3.55 5.06
C ARG A 87 11.08 3.25 4.25
N PHE A 88 11.19 3.89 3.09
CA PHE A 88 12.38 3.83 2.24
C PHE A 88 12.94 5.23 2.01
N ILE A 89 14.24 5.44 2.27
CA ILE A 89 14.93 6.73 2.11
C ILE A 89 15.94 6.61 0.98
N TYR A 90 16.00 7.61 0.10
CA TYR A 90 16.92 7.63 -1.03
C TYR A 90 17.52 9.02 -1.26
N MET A 91 18.65 9.01 -1.96
CA MET A 91 19.31 10.20 -2.50
C MET A 91 19.61 9.98 -3.97
N LYS A 92 19.45 11.02 -4.78
CA LYS A 92 19.84 11.04 -6.18
C LYS A 92 20.73 12.24 -6.46
N TYR A 93 21.83 12.00 -7.17
CA TYR A 93 22.72 13.00 -7.72
C TYR A 93 22.65 12.97 -9.24
N THR A 94 22.58 14.13 -9.89
CA THR A 94 22.59 14.24 -11.36
C THR A 94 23.49 15.38 -11.79
N GLN A 95 24.57 15.06 -12.50
CA GLN A 95 25.49 16.04 -13.09
C GLN A 95 25.03 16.40 -14.50
N ARG A 96 25.07 17.68 -14.84
CA ARG A 96 24.97 18.15 -16.23
C ARG A 96 26.33 18.71 -16.66
N PHE A 97 26.69 18.49 -17.91
CA PHE A 97 27.94 18.92 -18.54
C PHE A 97 27.64 19.79 -19.74
#